data_AF-A0A396JP01-F1
#
_entry.id   AF-A0A396JP01-F1
#
_cell.length_a   1.000
_cell.length_b   1.000
_cell.length_c   1.000
_cell.angle_alpha   90.00
_cell.angle_beta   90.00
_cell.angle_gamma   90.00
#
_symmetry.space_group_name_H-M   'P 1'
#
loop_
_entity.id
_entity.type
_entity.pdbx_description
1 polymer ?
#
loop_
_entity_poly.entity_id
_entity_poly.type
_entity_poly.pdbx_seq_one_letter_code
_entity_poly.pdbx_strand_id
1 'polypeptide(L)' 'MDPYVILSYRSQEHKSSVAKNAGSNPRWNESFLFTVSDNAAELNLRLMDEDTFTKDDLLGEVKYVTLS' A
#
# COMPACT_ATOMS: atom_id res chain seq x y z
N MET A 1 -0.94 -16.34 3.17
CA MET A 1 -0.51 -14.95 3.01
C MET A 1 -0.66 -14.59 1.56
N ASP A 2 -1.66 -13.76 1.34
CA ASP A 2 -2.14 -13.17 0.11
C ASP A 2 -1.99 -11.65 0.26
N PRO A 3 -0.74 -11.14 0.24
CA PRO A 3 -0.50 -9.76 0.62
C PRO A 3 -0.95 -8.77 -0.46
N TYR A 4 -1.34 -7.58 -0.02
CA TYR A 4 -1.58 -6.42 -0.88
C TYR A 4 -1.13 -5.13 -0.19
N VAL A 5 -0.98 -4.05 -0.95
CA VAL A 5 -0.53 -2.76 -0.43
C VAL A 5 -1.63 -1.72 -0.63
N ILE A 6 -1.93 -0.97 0.42
CA ILE A 6 -2.71 0.27 0.36
C ILE A 6 -1.72 1.43 0.36
N LEU A 7 -1.77 2.26 -0.68
CA LEU A 7 -0.96 3.46 -0.82
C LEU A 7 -1.86 4.69 -0.65
N SER A 8 -1.53 5.55 0.32
CA SER A 8 -2.30 6.75 0.61
C SER A 8 -1.41 7.98 0.54
N TYR A 9 -1.83 8.99 -0.21
CA TYR A 9 -1.16 10.29 -0.30
C TYR A 9 -2.22 11.39 -0.19
N ARG A 10 -2.23 12.09 0.95
CA ARG A 10 -3.30 13.03 1.32
C ARG A 10 -4.68 12.36 1.24
N SER A 11 -5.56 12.83 0.36
CA SER A 11 -6.90 12.27 0.14
C SER A 11 -6.95 11.24 -0.99
N GLN A 12 -5.83 10.94 -1.64
CA GLN A 12 -5.75 9.94 -2.71
C GLN A 12 -5.37 8.60 -2.09
N GLU A 13 -6.13 7.55 -2.40
CA GLU A 13 -5.85 6.19 -1.98
C GLU A 13 -5.88 5.25 -3.19
N HIS A 14 -4.91 4.35 -3.24
CA HIS A 14 -4.84 3.26 -4.19
C HIS A 14 -4.61 1.94 -3.46
N LYS A 15 -5.18 0.86 -3.98
CA LYS A 15 -4.95 -0.51 -3.51
C LYS A 15 -4.35 -1.32 -4.66
N SER A 16 -3.29 -2.07 -4.37
CA SER A 16 -2.73 -3.02 -5.33
C SER A 16 -3.63 -4.23 -5.54
N SER A 17 -3.32 -5.01 -6.57
CA SER A 17 -3.83 -6.38 -6.62
C SER A 17 -3.35 -7.20 -5.42
N VAL A 18 -4.09 -8.25 -5.11
CA VAL A 18 -3.72 -9.22 -4.09
C VAL A 18 -2.76 -10.23 -4.71
N ALA A 19 -1.56 -10.34 -4.12
CA ALA A 19 -0.56 -11.31 -4.56
C ALA A 19 -0.90 -12.70 -3.98
N LYS A 20 -1.83 -13.39 -4.61
CA LYS A 20 -2.36 -14.65 -4.10
C LYS A 20 -1.28 -15.73 -3.92
N ASN A 21 -1.27 -16.38 -2.77
CA ASN A 21 -0.33 -17.42 -2.36
C ASN A 21 1.15 -17.01 -2.48
N ALA A 22 1.47 -15.71 -2.40
CA ALA A 22 2.84 -15.24 -2.59
C ALA A 22 3.72 -15.37 -1.34
N GLY A 23 3.14 -15.58 -0.17
CA GLY A 23 3.90 -15.67 1.08
C GLY A 23 4.68 -14.38 1.36
N SER A 24 5.90 -14.51 1.89
CA SER A 24 6.73 -13.38 2.34
C SER A 24 7.46 -12.62 1.23
N ASN A 25 7.37 -13.05 -0.04
CA ASN A 25 8.10 -12.44 -1.15
C ASN A 25 7.18 -12.04 -2.32
N PRO A 26 6.15 -11.22 -2.08
CA PRO A 26 5.21 -10.80 -3.13
C PRO A 26 5.86 -9.89 -4.18
N ARG A 27 5.32 -9.96 -5.40
CA ARG A 27 5.70 -9.10 -6.53
C ARG A 27 4.45 -8.57 -7.22
N TRP A 28 4.19 -7.27 -7.08
CA TRP A 28 3.05 -6.62 -7.72
C TRP A 28 3.38 -6.08 -9.11
N ASN A 29 4.55 -5.44 -9.26
CA ASN A 29 4.94 -4.75 -10.50
C ASN A 29 3.85 -3.76 -10.99
N GLU A 30 3.19 -3.09 -10.04
CA GLU A 30 2.13 -2.11 -10.29
C GLU A 30 2.64 -0.68 -10.10
N SER A 31 2.07 0.25 -10.87
CA SER A 31 2.40 1.67 -10.80
C SER A 31 1.15 2.48 -10.53
N PHE A 32 1.25 3.43 -9.58
CA PHE A 32 0.17 4.33 -9.20
C PHE A 32 0.60 5.77 -9.40
N LEU A 33 -0.32 6.60 -9.87
CA LEU A 33 -0.10 8.02 -10.14
C LEU A 33 -0.80 8.85 -9.07
N PHE A 34 -0.04 9.67 -8.37
CA PHE A 34 -0.56 10.63 -7.40
C PHE A 34 -0.38 12.05 -7.91
N THR A 35 -1.41 12.88 -7.74
CA THR A 35 -1.28 14.31 -7.95
C THR A 35 -0.57 14.93 -6.75
N VAL A 36 0.65 15.44 -6.97
CA VAL A 36 1.46 16.12 -5.96
C VAL A 36 1.17 17.62 -6.03
N SER A 37 1.02 18.28 -4.88
CA SER A 37 0.91 19.74 -4.77
C SER A 37 1.91 20.25 -3.75
N ASP A 38 2.39 21.48 -3.91
CA ASP A 38 3.63 22.08 -3.32
C ASP A 38 3.70 22.25 -1.79
N ASN A 39 3.18 21.31 -1.00
CA ASN A 39 3.43 21.24 0.44
C ASN A 39 3.99 19.86 0.80
N ALA A 40 4.88 19.84 1.79
CA ALA A 40 5.34 18.60 2.42
C ALA A 40 4.14 17.70 2.76
N ALA A 41 4.16 16.49 2.23
CA ALA A 41 3.09 15.52 2.39
C ALA A 41 3.68 14.13 2.59
N GLU A 42 2.91 13.26 3.20
CA GLU A 42 3.32 11.90 3.53
C GLU A 42 2.68 10.94 2.53
N LEU A 43 3.52 10.14 1.86
CA LEU A 43 3.10 8.92 1.19
C LEU A 43 3.15 7.79 2.23
N ASN A 44 1.98 7.24 2.53
CA ASN A 44 1.81 6.14 3.45
C ASN A 44 1.59 4.84 2.66
N LEU A 45 2.30 3.78 3.02
CA LEU A 45 2.09 2.45 2.47
C LEU A 45 1.79 1.49 3.62
N ARG A 46 0.63 0.84 3.56
CA ARG A 46 0.23 -0.25 4.48
C ARG A 46 0.25 -1.57 3.74
N LEU A 47 1.06 -2.49 4.22
CA LEU A 47 1.09 -3.88 3.77
C LEU A 47 0.06 -4.67 4.56
N MET A 48 -0.89 -5.28 3.86
CA MET A 48 -2.01 -6.04 4.42
C MET A 48 -1.94 -7.49 3.95
N ASP A 49 -2.50 -8.42 4.71
CA ASP A 49 -2.81 -9.80 4.28
C ASP A 49 -4.31 -9.94 4.02
N GLU A 50 -4.71 -10.38 2.81
CA GLU A 50 -6.12 -10.67 2.54
C GLU A 50 -6.51 -12.03 3.13
N ASP A 51 -7.48 -12.03 4.04
CA ASP A 51 -8.07 -13.25 4.58
C ASP A 51 -9.50 -13.43 4.10
N THR A 52 -9.84 -14.63 3.63
CA THR A 52 -11.18 -14.90 3.06
C THR A 52 -12.30 -14.94 4.11
N PHE A 53 -11.97 -15.24 5.37
CA PHE A 53 -12.97 -15.51 6.43
C PHE A 53 -12.82 -14.63 7.66
N THR A 54 -11.76 -13.83 7.73
CA THR A 54 -11.43 -12.93 8.84
C THR A 54 -11.25 -11.51 8.31
N LYS A 55 -10.99 -10.56 9.21
CA LYS A 55 -10.55 -9.23 8.78
C LYS A 55 -9.11 -9.33 8.30
N ASP A 56 -8.79 -8.62 7.23
CA ASP A 56 -7.42 -8.49 6.74
C ASP A 56 -6.48 -7.97 7.83
N ASP A 57 -5.32 -8.61 7.95
CA ASP A 57 -4.31 -8.30 8.94
C ASP A 57 -3.32 -7.25 8.44
N LEU A 58 -2.95 -6.29 9.29
CA LEU A 58 -1.88 -5.33 9.00
C LEU A 58 -0.53 -6.01 9.24
N LEU A 59 0.23 -6.24 8.17
CA LEU A 59 1.57 -6.83 8.22
C LEU A 59 2.67 -5.79 8.49
N GLY A 60 2.45 -4.54 8.04
CA GLY A 60 3.40 -3.47 8.26
C GLY A 60 2.98 -2.14 7.65
N GLU A 61 3.61 -1.06 8.09
CA GLU A 61 3.35 0.30 7.62
C GLU A 61 4.66 1.06 7.44
N VAL A 62 4.76 1.82 6.36
CA VAL A 62 5.89 2.73 6.12
C VAL A 62 5.37 4.08 5.64
N LYS A 63 6.02 5.14 6.14
CA LYS A 63 5.69 6.53 5.87
C LYS A 63 6.89 7.21 5.22
N TYR A 64 6.69 7.75 4.03
CA TYR A 64 7.71 8.52 3.31
C TYR A 64 7.25 9.97 3.21
N VAL A 65 8.04 10.87 3.77
CA VAL A 65 7.80 12.31 3.68
C VAL A 65 8.42 12.83 2.39
N THR A 66 7.61 13.39 1.51
CA THR A 66 8.12 14.05 0.30
C THR A 66 8.61 15.45 0.66
N LEU A 67 9.90 15.72 0.47
CA LEU A 67 10.45 17.06 0.55
C LEU A 67 10.25 17.76 -0.81
N SER A 68 9.67 18.96 -0.79
CA SER A 68 9.58 19.88 -1.93
C SER A 68 10.90 20.59 -2.17
#